data_AF-A0A9D4UP68-F1
#
_entry.id   AF-A0A9D4UP68-F1
#
_cell.length_a   1.000
_cell.length_b   1.000
_cell.length_c   1.000
_cell.angle_alpha   90.00
_cell.angle_beta   90.00
_cell.angle_gamma   90.00
#
_symmetry.space_group_name_H-M   'P 1'
#
loop_
_entity.id
_entity.type
_entity.pdbx_description
1 polymer ?
#
loop_
_entity_poly.entity_id
_entity_poly.type
_entity_poly.pdbx_seq_one_letter_code
_entity_poly.pdbx_strand_id
1 'polypeptide(L)'
;MAATGASAVAHHKPEFVYRGDTRPPEEIFKDGFKARGGADAEDDLLAHVEGGLNLLKTGYISTSQSLRTPAAFLKPVFKSNHQEDAYVDPKDPTIKYNRRIGWIYYINTTGLDMVYVPDKLHQKHKDKYGYQQEWAVKGSIPGHNIQQAHHVDGYIKRYSDLSNMKQGVDPIFPPDKPNPFKEITKNKGYAHEKKK
;
A
#
# COMPACT_ATOMS: atom_id res chain seq x y z
N MET A 1 -13.67 21.90 35.56
CA MET A 1 -12.67 21.57 34.53
C MET A 1 -13.36 20.75 33.47
N ALA A 2 -13.50 21.28 32.25
CA ALA A 2 -14.18 20.58 31.15
C ALA A 2 -13.18 19.73 30.38
N ALA A 3 -13.41 18.42 30.35
CA ALA A 3 -12.69 17.51 29.46
C ALA A 3 -13.24 17.69 28.04
N THR A 4 -12.44 18.29 27.15
CA THR A 4 -12.72 18.32 25.71
C THR A 4 -12.45 16.93 25.15
N GLY A 5 -13.50 16.10 25.09
CA GLY A 5 -13.47 14.85 24.33
C GLY A 5 -13.33 15.18 22.85
N ALA A 6 -12.12 15.01 22.30
CA ALA A 6 -11.93 14.94 20.87
C ALA A 6 -12.65 13.68 20.37
N SER A 7 -13.86 13.85 19.83
CA SER A 7 -14.52 12.80 19.08
C SER A 7 -13.61 12.43 17.91
N ALA A 8 -13.09 11.21 17.90
CA ALA A 8 -12.32 10.70 16.78
C ALA A 8 -13.22 10.76 15.54
N VAL A 9 -12.86 11.59 14.56
CA VAL A 9 -13.55 11.60 13.27
C VAL A 9 -13.34 10.23 12.65
N ALA A 10 -14.42 9.44 12.54
CA ALA A 10 -14.36 8.17 11.85
C ALA A 10 -13.99 8.44 10.38
N HIS A 11 -12.87 7.87 9.92
CA HIS A 11 -12.48 8.00 8.52
C HIS A 11 -13.49 7.28 7.63
N HIS A 12 -13.95 7.97 6.59
CA HIS A 12 -14.84 7.37 5.60
C HIS A 12 -14.06 6.38 4.74
N LYS A 13 -14.61 5.18 4.56
CA LYS A 13 -14.01 4.15 3.70
C LYS A 13 -13.86 4.72 2.28
N PRO A 14 -12.64 4.78 1.70
CA PRO A 14 -12.44 5.29 0.37
C PRO A 14 -13.05 4.33 -0.66
N GLU A 15 -13.49 4.84 -1.80
CA GLU A 15 -14.02 4.00 -2.89
C GLU A 15 -12.95 3.04 -3.43
N PHE A 16 -11.70 3.50 -3.48
CA PHE A 16 -10.55 2.73 -3.94
C PHE A 16 -9.41 2.79 -2.93
N VAL A 17 -8.72 1.65 -2.82
CA VAL A 17 -7.42 1.52 -2.15
C VAL A 17 -6.41 0.88 -3.09
N TYR A 18 -5.14 0.96 -2.71
CA TYR A 18 -4.01 0.56 -3.52
C TYR A 18 -3.17 -0.49 -2.81
N ARG A 19 -2.68 -1.47 -3.56
CA ARG A 19 -1.76 -2.49 -3.05
C ARG A 19 -0.61 -2.73 -4.02
N GLY A 20 0.60 -2.73 -3.49
CA GLY A 20 1.80 -3.13 -4.22
C GLY A 20 2.03 -4.63 -4.10
N ASP A 21 2.28 -5.31 -5.20
CA ASP A 21 2.62 -6.73 -5.22
C ASP A 21 3.53 -7.05 -6.41
N THR A 22 4.30 -8.14 -6.33
CA THR A 22 5.17 -8.59 -7.43
C THR A 22 4.50 -9.61 -8.33
N ARG A 23 3.40 -10.23 -7.87
CA ARG A 23 2.61 -11.16 -8.68
C ARG A 23 1.95 -10.43 -9.85
N PRO A 24 1.85 -11.07 -11.02
CA PRO A 24 1.37 -10.41 -12.21
C PRO A 24 -0.17 -10.35 -12.27
N PRO A 25 -0.76 -9.45 -13.09
CA PRO A 25 -2.19 -9.18 -13.07
C PRO A 25 -3.04 -10.39 -13.45
N GLU A 26 -2.57 -11.26 -14.34
CA GLU A 26 -3.29 -12.47 -14.76
C GLU A 26 -3.59 -13.43 -13.60
N GLU A 27 -2.68 -13.52 -12.63
CA GLU A 27 -2.86 -14.31 -11.41
C GLU A 27 -3.84 -13.58 -10.48
N ILE A 28 -3.54 -12.32 -10.18
CA ILE A 28 -4.27 -11.55 -9.16
C ILE A 28 -5.71 -11.23 -9.58
N PHE A 29 -5.97 -10.96 -10.85
CA PHE A 29 -7.33 -10.72 -11.35
C PHE A 29 -8.21 -11.97 -11.26
N LYS A 30 -7.59 -13.16 -11.34
CA LYS A 30 -8.29 -14.44 -11.22
C LYS A 30 -8.52 -14.81 -9.76
N ASP A 31 -7.46 -14.81 -8.95
CA ASP A 31 -7.46 -15.43 -7.63
C ASP A 31 -7.64 -14.42 -6.48
N GLY A 32 -7.44 -13.14 -6.75
CA GLY A 32 -7.49 -12.07 -5.77
C GLY A 32 -6.31 -12.08 -4.79
N PHE A 33 -6.52 -11.49 -3.61
CA PHE A 33 -5.59 -11.54 -2.49
C PHE A 33 -6.21 -12.30 -1.33
N LYS A 34 -5.39 -13.07 -0.60
CA LYS A 34 -5.77 -13.75 0.63
C LYS A 34 -4.80 -13.36 1.73
N ALA A 35 -5.31 -13.17 2.94
CA ALA A 35 -4.50 -13.02 4.14
C ALA A 35 -3.66 -14.28 4.33
N ARG A 36 -2.44 -14.13 4.85
CA ARG A 36 -1.50 -15.26 4.92
C ARG A 36 -1.80 -16.22 6.07
N GLY A 37 -2.50 -15.77 7.12
CA GLY A 37 -2.90 -16.59 8.27
C GLY A 37 -3.91 -17.69 7.96
N GLY A 38 -4.52 -17.69 6.77
CA GLY A 38 -5.44 -18.76 6.37
C GLY A 38 -6.74 -18.78 7.20
N ALA A 39 -7.24 -19.98 7.49
CA ALA A 39 -8.51 -20.17 8.19
C ALA A 39 -8.43 -19.88 9.70
N ASP A 40 -7.26 -20.13 10.30
CA ASP A 40 -7.01 -19.93 11.74
C ASP A 40 -6.37 -18.57 12.03
N ALA A 41 -6.57 -17.61 11.11
CA ALA A 41 -5.96 -16.30 11.19
C ALA A 41 -6.40 -15.54 12.45
N GLU A 42 -5.43 -14.98 13.15
CA GLU A 42 -5.66 -14.14 14.32
C GLU A 42 -6.15 -12.74 13.90
N ASP A 43 -7.07 -12.19 14.68
CA ASP A 43 -7.57 -10.80 14.53
C ASP A 43 -6.66 -9.79 15.26
N ASP A 44 -5.34 -9.99 15.22
CA ASP A 44 -4.34 -9.12 15.84
C ASP A 44 -3.85 -8.05 14.85
N LEU A 45 -4.48 -6.88 14.91
CA LEU A 45 -4.14 -5.74 14.08
C LEU A 45 -2.76 -5.16 14.40
N LEU A 46 -2.30 -5.21 15.66
CA LEU A 46 -1.00 -4.66 16.02
C LEU A 46 0.11 -5.54 15.44
N ALA A 47 -0.01 -6.87 15.61
CA ALA A 47 0.90 -7.83 15.01
C ALA A 47 0.93 -7.67 13.48
N HIS A 48 -0.22 -7.41 12.84
CA HIS A 48 -0.30 -7.14 11.41
C HIS A 48 0.55 -5.94 11.00
N VAL A 49 0.38 -4.82 11.70
CA VAL A 49 1.07 -3.56 11.40
C VAL A 49 2.57 -3.63 11.66
N GLU A 50 2.99 -4.38 12.67
CA GLU A 50 4.41 -4.64 12.93
C GLU A 50 5.07 -5.45 11.81
N GLY A 51 4.28 -6.22 11.05
CA GLY A 51 4.71 -6.89 9.84
C GLY A 51 5.65 -8.08 10.11
N GLY A 52 6.52 -8.37 9.14
CA GLY A 52 7.48 -9.47 9.25
C GLY A 52 6.79 -10.85 9.32
N LEU A 53 7.26 -11.69 10.25
CA LEU A 53 6.71 -13.04 10.45
C LEU A 53 5.29 -13.03 11.02
N ASN A 54 4.87 -11.93 11.69
CA ASN A 54 3.51 -11.79 12.20
C ASN A 54 2.46 -11.87 11.08
N LEU A 55 2.81 -11.41 9.88
CA LEU A 55 1.92 -11.46 8.73
C LEU A 55 1.46 -12.87 8.40
N LEU A 56 2.25 -13.91 8.74
CA LEU A 56 1.92 -15.31 8.52
C LEU A 56 0.77 -15.82 9.40
N LYS A 57 0.38 -15.06 10.43
CA LYS A 57 -0.66 -15.44 11.39
C LYS A 57 -1.91 -14.57 11.30
N THR A 58 -1.78 -13.36 10.77
CA THR A 58 -2.88 -12.40 10.79
C THR A 58 -3.86 -12.59 9.63
N GLY A 59 -5.13 -12.30 9.91
CA GLY A 59 -6.23 -12.32 8.95
C GLY A 59 -6.35 -11.08 8.07
N TYR A 60 -5.29 -10.28 7.97
CA TYR A 60 -5.34 -8.96 7.34
C TYR A 60 -4.49 -8.86 6.08
N ILE A 61 -4.94 -8.04 5.13
CA ILE A 61 -4.24 -7.68 3.91
C ILE A 61 -4.02 -6.16 3.90
N SER A 62 -2.75 -5.75 3.90
CA SER A 62 -2.38 -4.34 3.83
C SER A 62 -2.76 -3.74 2.47
N THR A 63 -3.52 -2.64 2.53
CA THR A 63 -3.80 -1.73 1.42
C THR A 63 -3.66 -0.29 1.90
N SER A 64 -3.44 0.66 1.00
CA SER A 64 -3.32 2.08 1.36
C SER A 64 -4.28 2.92 0.55
N GLN A 65 -4.85 3.96 1.14
CA GLN A 65 -5.58 4.98 0.37
C GLN A 65 -4.63 5.93 -0.39
N SER A 66 -3.32 5.87 -0.13
CA SER A 66 -2.29 6.63 -0.82
C SER A 66 -1.60 5.76 -1.86
N LEU A 67 -1.63 6.14 -3.13
CA LEU A 67 -0.89 5.45 -4.20
C LEU A 67 0.62 5.43 -3.96
N ARG A 68 1.14 6.42 -3.23
CA ARG A 68 2.58 6.63 -3.00
C ARG A 68 3.18 5.53 -2.11
N THR A 69 2.44 5.15 -1.07
CA THR A 69 2.86 4.17 -0.09
C THR A 69 3.17 2.81 -0.72
N PRO A 70 2.23 2.11 -1.39
CA PRO A 70 2.48 0.78 -1.95
C PRO A 70 3.59 0.78 -3.00
N ALA A 71 3.76 1.88 -3.73
CA ALA A 71 4.84 2.01 -4.72
C ALA A 71 6.23 1.98 -4.08
N ALA A 72 6.42 2.60 -2.92
CA ALA A 72 7.68 2.54 -2.17
C ALA A 72 7.93 1.20 -1.47
N PHE A 73 6.86 0.46 -1.18
CA PHE A 73 6.92 -0.88 -0.54
C PHE A 73 7.14 -2.03 -1.53
N LEU A 74 7.02 -1.80 -2.84
CA LEU A 74 7.42 -2.78 -3.84
C LEU A 74 8.84 -3.27 -3.58
N LYS A 75 9.16 -4.51 -3.98
CA LYS A 75 10.52 -5.04 -3.73
C LYS A 75 11.56 -4.20 -4.48
N PRO A 76 12.66 -3.77 -3.84
CA PRO A 76 13.72 -3.06 -4.54
C PRO A 76 14.51 -4.02 -5.42
N VAL A 77 15.01 -3.49 -6.54
CA VAL A 77 15.94 -4.20 -7.43
C VAL A 77 17.35 -3.96 -6.93
N PHE A 78 18.10 -5.03 -6.72
CA PHE A 78 19.52 -4.99 -6.38
C PHE A 78 20.36 -5.26 -7.62
N LYS A 79 21.44 -4.50 -7.80
CA LYS A 79 22.50 -4.85 -8.75
C LYS A 79 23.41 -5.92 -8.12
N SER A 80 24.19 -6.60 -8.97
CA SER A 80 25.14 -7.63 -8.54
C SER A 80 26.13 -7.06 -7.54
N ASN A 81 26.15 -7.60 -6.30
CA ASN A 81 26.86 -7.14 -5.07
C ASN A 81 25.95 -6.66 -3.91
N HIS A 82 24.64 -6.92 -3.94
CA HIS A 82 23.66 -6.46 -2.93
C HIS A 82 23.55 -4.93 -2.80
N GLN A 83 24.13 -4.17 -3.73
CA GLN A 83 23.93 -2.74 -3.79
C GLN A 83 22.55 -2.47 -4.40
N GLU A 84 21.72 -1.73 -3.67
CA GLU A 84 20.47 -1.22 -4.21
C GLU A 84 20.78 -0.45 -5.50
N ASP A 85 19.97 -0.62 -6.54
CA ASP A 85 20.01 0.30 -7.67
C ASP A 85 19.44 1.64 -7.20
N ALA A 86 20.31 2.41 -6.55
CA ALA A 86 19.98 3.63 -5.84
C ALA A 86 20.36 4.86 -6.68
N TYR A 87 19.47 5.84 -6.69
CA TYR A 87 19.72 7.17 -7.22
C TYR A 87 19.66 8.16 -6.06
N VAL A 88 20.61 9.09 -6.02
CA VAL A 88 20.68 10.16 -5.03
C VAL A 88 20.37 11.47 -5.74
N ASP A 89 19.49 12.28 -5.16
CA ASP A 89 19.14 13.58 -5.77
C ASP A 89 20.39 14.49 -5.78
N PRO A 90 20.79 15.04 -6.94
CA PRO A 90 21.98 15.88 -7.04
C PRO A 90 21.82 17.24 -6.34
N LYS A 91 20.58 17.68 -6.06
CA LYS A 91 20.29 18.93 -5.37
C LYS A 91 20.12 18.75 -3.87
N ASP A 92 19.71 17.56 -3.44
CA ASP A 92 19.56 17.19 -2.03
C ASP A 92 20.02 15.75 -1.77
N PRO A 93 21.28 15.55 -1.35
CA PRO A 93 21.84 14.22 -1.10
C PRO A 93 21.13 13.40 0.01
N THR A 94 20.25 14.03 0.79
CA THR A 94 19.44 13.32 1.78
C THR A 94 18.30 12.54 1.12
N ILE A 95 17.88 12.96 -0.07
CA ILE A 95 16.85 12.29 -0.86
C ILE A 95 17.48 11.16 -1.67
N LYS A 96 17.03 9.93 -1.40
CA LYS A 96 17.45 8.76 -2.18
C LYS A 96 16.25 7.98 -2.68
N TYR A 97 16.45 7.33 -3.81
CA TYR A 97 15.46 6.56 -4.54
C TYR A 97 16.02 5.18 -4.82
N ASN A 98 15.17 4.16 -4.78
CA ASN A 98 15.52 2.80 -5.17
C ASN A 98 14.73 2.44 -6.41
N ARG A 99 15.33 1.72 -7.35
CA ARG A 99 14.57 1.13 -8.45
C ARG A 99 13.61 0.07 -7.89
N ARG A 100 12.34 0.18 -8.24
CA ARG A 100 11.25 -0.73 -7.85
C ARG A 100 10.66 -1.35 -9.11
N ILE A 101 10.35 -2.65 -9.05
CA ILE A 101 9.62 -3.36 -10.09
C ILE A 101 8.45 -4.10 -9.47
N GLY A 102 7.27 -4.00 -10.07
CA GLY A 102 6.08 -4.73 -9.66
C GLY A 102 4.80 -4.10 -10.16
N TRP A 103 3.70 -4.34 -9.44
CA TRP A 103 2.37 -3.92 -9.84
C TRP A 103 1.67 -3.18 -8.71
N ILE A 104 0.95 -2.12 -9.06
CA ILE A 104 0.05 -1.41 -8.16
C ILE A 104 -1.39 -1.70 -8.57
N TYR A 105 -2.10 -2.40 -7.70
CA TYR A 105 -3.48 -2.82 -7.90
C TYR A 105 -4.45 -1.79 -7.35
N TYR A 106 -5.43 -1.42 -8.18
CA TYR A 106 -6.54 -0.53 -7.83
C TYR A 106 -7.72 -1.40 -7.39
N ILE A 107 -8.09 -1.29 -6.12
CA ILE A 107 -9.04 -2.19 -5.47
C ILE A 107 -10.26 -1.38 -5.05
N ASN A 108 -11.42 -1.71 -5.62
CA ASN A 108 -12.70 -1.17 -5.19
C ASN A 108 -13.09 -1.76 -3.83
N THR A 109 -13.50 -0.91 -2.89
CA THR A 109 -13.75 -1.33 -1.50
C THR A 109 -15.17 -1.81 -1.22
N THR A 110 -16.05 -1.83 -2.23
CA THR A 110 -17.43 -2.31 -2.11
C THR A 110 -17.44 -3.75 -1.62
N GLY A 111 -18.23 -4.05 -0.59
CA GLY A 111 -18.32 -5.38 0.01
C GLY A 111 -17.11 -5.83 0.83
N LEU A 112 -16.00 -5.09 0.85
CA LEU A 112 -14.83 -5.43 1.67
C LEU A 112 -15.03 -5.00 3.13
N ASP A 113 -14.70 -5.91 4.05
CA ASP A 113 -14.55 -5.62 5.48
C ASP A 113 -13.13 -5.09 5.74
N MET A 114 -13.04 -3.86 6.26
CA MET A 114 -11.80 -3.11 6.33
C MET A 114 -11.72 -2.28 7.60
N VAL A 115 -10.52 -2.21 8.16
CA VAL A 115 -10.21 -1.36 9.30
C VAL A 115 -9.21 -0.30 8.89
N TYR A 116 -9.51 0.98 9.16
CA TYR A 116 -8.52 2.03 9.04
C TYR A 116 -7.55 1.94 10.21
N VAL A 117 -6.31 1.53 9.92
CA VAL A 117 -5.29 1.21 10.92
C VAL A 117 -4.99 2.40 11.83
N PRO A 118 -4.75 3.64 11.33
CA PRO A 118 -4.35 4.76 12.18
C PRO A 118 -5.38 5.15 13.26
N ASP A 119 -6.66 4.77 13.11
CA ASP A 119 -7.71 5.01 14.11
C ASP A 119 -7.69 3.97 15.25
N LYS A 120 -6.96 2.86 15.08
CA LYS A 120 -6.86 1.77 16.06
C LYS A 120 -5.52 1.72 16.79
N LEU A 121 -4.55 2.53 16.36
CA LEU A 121 -3.21 2.56 16.93
C LEU A 121 -3.09 3.58 18.06
N HIS A 122 -2.39 3.20 19.13
CA HIS A 122 -1.87 4.17 20.12
C HIS A 122 -0.89 5.15 19.47
N GLN A 123 -0.73 6.34 20.07
CA GLN A 123 0.05 7.45 19.49
C GLN A 123 1.45 7.03 19.00
N LYS A 124 2.21 6.28 19.81
CA LYS A 124 3.54 5.77 19.44
C LYS A 124 3.54 4.98 18.12
N HIS A 125 2.54 4.13 17.91
CA HIS A 125 2.40 3.34 16.69
C HIS A 125 1.86 4.20 15.54
N LYS A 126 0.98 5.15 15.84
CA LYS A 126 0.47 6.11 14.85
C LYS A 126 1.58 7.01 14.29
N ASP A 127 2.52 7.46 15.11
CA ASP A 127 3.68 8.22 14.67
C ASP A 127 4.58 7.40 13.72
N LYS A 128 4.67 6.10 13.96
CA LYS A 128 5.50 5.18 13.16
C LYS A 128 4.83 4.70 11.88
N TYR A 129 3.53 4.45 11.89
CA TYR A 129 2.82 3.75 10.80
C TYR A 129 1.69 4.57 10.17
N GLY A 130 1.25 5.65 10.81
CA GLY A 130 0.09 6.45 10.40
C GLY A 130 0.22 7.05 9.00
N TYR A 131 1.45 7.39 8.57
CA TYR A 131 1.68 7.93 7.23
C TYR A 131 1.35 6.94 6.10
N GLN A 132 1.30 5.63 6.40
CA GLN A 132 0.94 4.61 5.42
C GLN A 132 -0.53 4.73 5.00
N GLN A 133 -1.36 5.38 5.82
CA GLN A 133 -2.80 5.52 5.61
C GLN A 133 -3.44 4.17 5.24
N GLU A 134 -3.10 3.16 6.04
CA GLU A 134 -3.44 1.78 5.76
C GLU A 134 -4.91 1.49 6.07
N TRP A 135 -5.57 0.85 5.12
CA TRP A 135 -6.82 0.14 5.32
C TRP A 135 -6.53 -1.36 5.25
N ALA A 136 -6.59 -2.02 6.40
CA ALA A 136 -6.36 -3.46 6.49
C ALA A 136 -7.65 -4.20 6.12
N VAL A 137 -7.63 -4.95 5.02
CA VAL A 137 -8.77 -5.78 4.59
C VAL A 137 -8.75 -7.10 5.34
N LYS A 138 -9.89 -7.53 5.89
CA LYS A 138 -10.01 -8.83 6.57
C LYS A 138 -10.25 -9.97 5.56
N GLY A 139 -9.56 -11.09 5.77
CA GLY A 139 -9.74 -12.34 5.03
C GLY A 139 -9.20 -12.29 3.60
N SER A 140 -10.01 -11.81 2.65
CA SER A 140 -9.66 -11.84 1.22
C SER A 140 -10.17 -10.63 0.45
N ILE A 141 -9.47 -10.31 -0.63
CA ILE A 141 -9.89 -9.35 -1.66
C ILE A 141 -10.17 -10.16 -2.92
N PRO A 142 -11.44 -10.35 -3.31
CA PRO A 142 -11.77 -11.08 -4.52
C PRO A 142 -11.21 -10.42 -5.78
N GLY A 143 -10.90 -11.21 -6.81
CA GLY A 143 -10.43 -10.70 -8.10
C GLY A 143 -11.39 -9.69 -8.74
N HIS A 144 -12.70 -9.84 -8.55
CA HIS A 144 -13.72 -8.92 -9.09
C HIS A 144 -13.72 -7.53 -8.43
N ASN A 145 -13.08 -7.35 -7.26
CA ASN A 145 -12.86 -6.05 -6.65
C ASN A 145 -11.68 -5.30 -7.27
N ILE A 146 -10.83 -5.99 -8.05
CA ILE A 146 -9.59 -5.43 -8.58
C ILE A 146 -9.89 -4.87 -9.98
N GLN A 147 -9.85 -3.55 -10.12
CA GLN A 147 -10.22 -2.87 -11.36
C GLN A 147 -9.10 -2.95 -12.41
N GLN A 148 -7.88 -2.67 -11.98
CA GLN A 148 -6.72 -2.57 -12.86
C GLN A 148 -5.42 -2.73 -12.07
N ALA A 149 -4.34 -2.95 -12.80
CA ALA A 149 -2.98 -2.99 -12.28
C ALA A 149 -2.09 -2.06 -13.11
N HIS A 150 -1.27 -1.25 -12.45
CA HIS A 150 -0.27 -0.41 -13.10
C HIS A 150 1.09 -1.06 -12.94
N HIS A 151 1.77 -1.34 -14.04
CA HIS A 151 3.16 -1.79 -14.02
C HIS A 151 4.04 -0.64 -13.54
N VAL A 152 4.88 -0.93 -12.57
CA VAL A 152 5.88 -0.01 -12.02
C VAL A 152 7.25 -0.55 -12.38
N ASP A 153 8.03 0.27 -13.09
CA ASP A 153 9.47 0.08 -13.27
C ASP A 153 10.16 1.45 -13.28
N GLY A 154 10.86 1.75 -12.20
CA GLY A 154 11.68 2.96 -12.11
C GLY A 154 12.07 3.32 -10.68
N TYR A 155 12.69 4.49 -10.54
CA TYR A 155 13.17 5.00 -9.25
C TYR A 155 12.04 5.58 -8.43
N ILE A 156 11.88 5.08 -7.21
CA ILE A 156 10.90 5.56 -6.23
C ILE A 156 11.62 5.89 -4.94
N LYS A 157 11.25 7.01 -4.32
CA LYS A 157 11.82 7.51 -3.06
C LYS A 157 11.77 6.40 -2.01
N ARG A 158 12.84 6.26 -1.22
CA ARG A 158 12.93 5.16 -0.25
C ARG A 158 11.85 5.24 0.81
N TYR A 159 11.46 4.06 1.28
CA TYR A 159 10.49 3.89 2.36
C TYR A 159 10.82 4.69 3.62
N SER A 160 12.09 4.67 4.07
CA SER A 160 12.55 5.43 5.25
C SER A 160 12.30 6.93 5.14
N ASP A 161 12.22 7.42 3.91
CA ASP A 161 12.13 8.84 3.61
C ASP A 161 10.65 9.27 3.39
N LEU A 162 9.71 8.31 3.39
CA LEU A 162 8.28 8.56 3.21
C LEU A 162 7.60 9.19 4.44
N SER A 163 8.06 8.87 5.66
CA SER A 163 7.46 9.41 6.89
C SER A 163 7.57 10.93 6.99
N ASN A 164 8.51 11.51 6.25
CA ASN A 164 8.80 12.95 6.22
C ASN A 164 8.12 13.67 5.04
N MET A 165 7.41 12.94 4.17
CA MET A 165 6.79 13.54 2.99
C MET A 165 5.49 14.26 3.33
N LYS A 166 5.33 15.47 2.78
CA LYS A 166 4.04 16.13 2.71
C LYS A 166 3.20 15.43 1.65
N GLN A 167 2.18 14.71 2.10
CA GLN A 167 1.26 13.98 1.24
C GLN A 167 0.68 14.90 0.16
N GLY A 168 0.66 14.42 -1.08
CA GLY A 168 0.11 15.16 -2.21
C GLY A 168 1.03 16.24 -2.80
N VAL A 169 2.07 16.68 -2.09
CA VAL A 169 2.94 17.79 -2.52
C VAL A 169 4.28 17.27 -3.05
N ASP A 170 4.93 16.37 -2.33
CA ASP A 170 6.31 16.00 -2.68
C ASP A 170 6.35 14.95 -3.80
N PRO A 171 7.23 15.06 -4.81
CA PRO A 171 7.39 14.03 -5.83
C PRO A 171 7.90 12.72 -5.21
N ILE A 172 7.37 11.58 -5.69
CA ILE A 172 7.80 10.23 -5.24
C ILE A 172 8.83 9.58 -6.15
N PHE A 173 9.10 10.15 -7.32
CA PHE A 173 10.13 9.71 -8.24
C PHE A 173 10.93 10.93 -8.72
N PRO A 174 12.20 10.73 -9.16
CA PRO A 174 13.05 11.85 -9.53
C PRO A 174 12.49 12.62 -10.74
N PRO A 175 12.54 13.95 -10.76
CA PRO A 175 12.00 14.76 -11.86
C PRO A 175 12.80 14.60 -13.17
N ASP A 176 14.05 14.16 -13.09
CA ASP A 176 14.96 13.92 -14.22
C ASP A 176 14.93 12.47 -14.73
N LYS A 177 14.06 11.61 -14.18
CA LYS A 177 13.90 10.22 -14.59
C LYS A 177 12.54 9.98 -15.26
N PRO A 178 12.43 8.98 -16.16
CA PRO A 178 11.15 8.60 -16.73
C PRO A 178 10.13 8.24 -15.65
N ASN A 179 8.86 8.58 -15.88
CA ASN A 179 7.75 8.18 -15.02
C ASN A 179 7.80 6.66 -14.75
N PRO A 180 7.82 6.19 -13.49
CA PRO A 180 7.91 4.77 -13.18
C PRO A 180 6.62 4.00 -13.47
N PHE A 181 5.46 4.67 -13.56
CA PHE A 181 4.18 4.04 -13.89
C PHE A 181 4.07 3.90 -15.42
N LYS A 182 4.10 2.67 -15.92
CA LYS A 182 4.21 2.34 -17.35
C LYS A 182 2.87 1.92 -17.94
N GLU A 183 2.57 0.64 -17.83
CA GLU A 183 1.46 -0.03 -18.50
C GLU A 183 0.29 -0.20 -17.56
N ILE A 184 -0.93 -0.12 -18.10
CA ILE A 184 -2.16 -0.36 -17.37
C ILE A 184 -2.80 -1.62 -17.92
N THR A 185 -2.93 -2.64 -17.06
CA THR A 185 -3.69 -3.85 -17.36
C THR A 185 -5.07 -3.72 -16.72
N LYS A 186 -6.13 -3.75 -17.53
CA LYS A 186 -7.52 -3.69 -17.03
C LYS A 186 -8.04 -5.09 -16.73
N ASN A 187 -8.73 -5.25 -15.61
CA ASN A 187 -9.39 -6.51 -15.28
C ASN A 187 -10.75 -6.62 -15.98
N LYS A 188 -10.89 -7.59 -16.88
CA LYS A 188 -12.16 -7.86 -17.57
C LYS A 188 -13.23 -8.47 -16.64
N GLY A 189 -12.80 -9.10 -15.55
CA GLY A 189 -13.67 -9.66 -14.51
C GLY A 189 -14.06 -8.64 -13.43
N TYR A 190 -13.67 -7.38 -13.57
CA TYR A 190 -14.07 -6.32 -12.64
C TYR A 190 -15.58 -6.07 -12.76
N ALA A 191 -16.31 -6.31 -11.66
CA ALA A 191 -17.73 -6.05 -11.57
C ALA A 191 -17.95 -4.74 -10.82
N HIS A 192 -18.09 -3.63 -11.54
CA HIS A 192 -18.67 -2.44 -10.93
C HIS A 192 -20.17 -2.70 -10.83
N GLU A 193 -20.73 -2.78 -9.62
CA GLU A 193 -22.17 -2.68 -9.48
C GLU A 193 -22.60 -1.36 -10.12
N LYS A 194 -23.28 -1.43 -11.27
CA LYS A 194 -24.00 -0.28 -11.78
C LYS A 194 -25.08 -0.01 -10.74
N LYS A 195 -24.90 1.04 -9.94
CA LYS A 195 -25.99 1.57 -9.11
C LYS A 195 -27.20 1.72 -10.03
N LYS A 196 -28.24 0.93 -9.75
CA LYS A 196 -29.58 1.17 -10.28
C LYS A 196 -30.16 2.42 -9.63
#